data_AF-A0AA41U5H7-F1
#
_entry.id   AF-A0AA41U5H7-F1
#
_cell.length_a   1.000
_cell.length_b   1.000
_cell.length_c   1.000
_cell.angle_alpha   90.00
_cell.angle_beta   90.00
_cell.angle_gamma   90.00
#
_symmetry.space_group_name_H-M   'P 1'
#
loop_
_entity.id
_entity.type
_entity.pdbx_description
1 polymer ?
#
loop_
_entity_poly.entity_id
_entity_poly.type
_entity_poly.pdbx_seq_one_letter_code
_entity_poly.pdbx_strand_id
1 'polypeptide(L)'
;MRKLSVLGALALLIVGASAGPAVAADTIEVLTSDTCPKELKVDTTGEPMSIVIDAEDGDLITSYCVKAGSVKQGLGPVLVTLEKPASTVTITYPNAEKAISHYAVYTQDSPMPEPSTDPSADPSVSPSPLVSTSPSASPSGAAGDPTATPSTAVAGATDTAAGDPPVLANTGAAGVAGVSLIALALAGWGVTLLVLRRRRMS
;
A
#
# COMPACT_ATOMS: atom_id res chain seq x y z
N MET A 1 34.37 45.57 41.67
CA MET A 1 34.12 44.82 42.91
C MET A 1 32.82 44.03 42.75
N ARG A 2 32.86 42.72 43.06
CA ARG A 2 31.76 41.75 43.32
C ARG A 2 30.89 41.38 42.10
N LYS A 3 31.07 40.23 41.43
CA LYS A 3 30.88 38.79 41.76
C LYS A 3 29.41 38.32 41.74
N LEU A 4 29.23 37.09 41.19
CA LEU A 4 28.14 36.07 41.30
C LEU A 4 27.36 35.87 39.96
N SER A 5 27.63 34.85 39.13
CA SER A 5 27.51 33.38 39.31
C SER A 5 26.07 32.88 39.37
N VAL A 6 25.56 32.26 38.28
CA VAL A 6 24.66 31.09 38.34
C VAL A 6 24.93 30.19 37.13
N LEU A 7 25.62 29.08 37.38
CA LEU A 7 25.72 27.91 36.50
C LEU A 7 24.40 27.13 36.63
N GLY A 8 23.59 27.12 35.57
CA GLY A 8 22.43 26.25 35.48
C GLY A 8 22.85 24.87 34.96
N ALA A 9 22.92 23.89 35.85
CA ALA A 9 23.14 22.49 35.51
C ALA A 9 21.95 21.96 34.72
N LEU A 10 22.14 21.73 33.41
CA LEU A 10 21.17 21.03 32.59
C LEU A 10 21.33 19.52 32.86
N ALA A 11 20.37 18.94 33.58
CA ALA A 11 20.31 17.50 33.82
C ALA A 11 20.14 16.77 32.47
N LEU A 12 21.13 15.98 32.10
CA LEU A 12 21.10 15.12 30.92
C LEU A 12 20.13 13.97 31.20
N LEU A 13 18.95 14.02 30.60
CA LEU A 13 17.95 12.96 30.67
C LEU A 13 18.47 11.76 29.86
N ILE A 14 18.97 10.74 30.56
CA ILE A 14 19.39 9.47 29.97
C ILE A 14 18.12 8.75 29.50
N VAL A 15 17.83 8.86 28.20
CA VAL A 15 16.82 8.04 27.54
C VAL A 15 17.37 6.62 27.44
N GLY A 16 16.78 5.70 28.21
CA GLY A 16 17.09 4.28 28.12
C GLY A 16 16.65 3.73 26.76
N ALA A 17 17.62 3.32 25.95
CA ALA A 17 17.39 2.54 24.75
C ALA A 17 17.14 1.08 25.16
N SER A 18 15.87 0.70 25.32
CA SER A 18 15.50 -0.71 25.33
C SER A 18 15.64 -1.23 23.89
N ALA A 19 16.68 -2.03 23.64
CA ALA A 19 16.79 -2.85 22.44
C ALA A 19 15.68 -3.91 22.50
N GLY A 20 14.51 -3.56 21.97
CA GLY A 20 13.49 -4.55 21.61
C GLY A 20 13.98 -5.38 20.42
N PRO A 21 13.36 -6.54 20.16
CA PRO A 21 13.63 -7.29 18.94
C PRO A 21 13.38 -6.38 17.74
N ALA A 22 14.38 -6.26 16.87
CA ALA A 22 14.22 -5.63 15.58
C ALA A 22 13.36 -6.55 14.72
N VAL A 23 12.04 -6.37 14.79
CA VAL A 23 11.15 -6.72 13.68
C VAL A 23 11.53 -5.77 12.56
N ALA A 24 12.21 -6.30 11.53
CA ALA A 24 12.40 -5.51 10.32
C ALA A 24 11.01 -5.34 9.71
N ALA A 25 10.65 -4.11 9.38
CA ALA A 25 9.36 -3.81 8.78
C ALA A 25 9.56 -3.66 7.27
N ASP A 26 8.51 -3.95 6.50
CA ASP A 26 8.46 -3.58 5.09
C ASP A 26 8.81 -2.11 4.93
N THR A 27 9.68 -1.82 3.96
CA THR A 27 10.16 -0.47 3.72
C THR A 27 9.35 0.15 2.60
N ILE A 28 8.76 1.32 2.87
CA ILE A 28 7.95 2.05 1.91
C ILE A 28 8.74 3.26 1.42
N GLU A 29 9.00 3.30 0.12
CA GLU A 29 9.67 4.41 -0.56
C GLU A 29 8.71 5.09 -1.53
N VAL A 30 8.58 6.40 -1.41
CA VAL A 30 7.84 7.21 -2.40
C VAL A 30 8.77 7.49 -3.57
N LEU A 31 8.42 6.95 -4.74
CA LEU A 31 9.18 7.17 -5.95
C LEU A 31 8.99 8.61 -6.45
N THR A 32 10.07 9.23 -6.94
CA THR A 32 10.02 10.56 -7.57
C THR A 32 9.52 10.52 -9.01
N SER A 33 9.37 9.33 -9.59
CA SER A 33 8.77 9.13 -10.91
C SER A 33 7.26 9.33 -10.86
N ASP A 34 6.68 9.74 -12.00
CA ASP A 34 5.22 9.86 -12.10
C ASP A 34 4.52 8.50 -12.16
N THR A 35 5.22 7.40 -12.47
CA THR A 35 4.65 6.06 -12.62
C THR A 35 5.58 4.98 -12.10
N CYS A 36 5.04 3.79 -11.82
CA CYS A 36 5.84 2.58 -11.75
C CYS A 36 6.55 2.32 -13.09
N PRO A 37 7.65 1.55 -13.11
CA PRO A 37 8.36 1.24 -14.36
C PRO A 37 7.44 0.60 -15.39
N LYS A 38 7.49 1.13 -16.61
CA LYS A 38 6.51 0.81 -17.67
C LYS A 38 6.59 -0.63 -18.16
N GLU A 39 7.77 -1.23 -18.07
CA GLU A 39 8.07 -2.58 -18.59
C GLU A 39 7.32 -3.67 -17.79
N LEU A 40 7.10 -3.42 -16.49
CA LEU A 40 6.45 -4.35 -15.57
C LEU A 40 5.06 -3.85 -15.12
N LYS A 41 4.55 -2.82 -15.79
CA LYS A 41 3.29 -2.17 -15.41
C LYS A 41 2.13 -3.08 -15.79
N VAL A 42 1.30 -3.40 -14.80
CA VAL A 42 0.00 -4.05 -14.97
C VAL A 42 -1.09 -3.04 -14.61
N ASP A 43 -1.93 -2.70 -15.58
CA ASP A 43 -3.11 -1.88 -15.37
C ASP A 43 -4.22 -2.71 -14.75
N THR A 44 -4.88 -2.15 -13.73
CA THR A 44 -5.99 -2.81 -13.05
C THR A 44 -7.29 -2.53 -13.78
N THR A 45 -8.23 -3.48 -13.73
CA THR A 45 -9.60 -3.28 -14.23
C THR A 45 -10.53 -2.95 -13.07
N GLY A 46 -11.42 -1.97 -13.28
CA GLY A 46 -12.34 -1.50 -12.24
C GLY A 46 -11.64 -0.59 -11.21
N GLU A 47 -12.10 -0.66 -9.95
CA GLU A 47 -11.61 0.19 -8.86
C GLU A 47 -11.20 -0.63 -7.62
N PRO A 48 -10.23 -1.57 -7.74
CA PRO A 48 -9.83 -2.41 -6.61
C PRO A 48 -9.05 -1.61 -5.57
N MET A 49 -9.39 -1.79 -4.29
CA MET A 49 -8.65 -1.20 -3.16
C MET A 49 -7.48 -2.08 -2.71
N SER A 50 -7.53 -3.36 -3.05
CA SER A 50 -6.53 -4.37 -2.69
C SER A 50 -6.49 -5.44 -3.78
N ILE A 51 -5.31 -6.00 -4.04
CA ILE A 51 -5.09 -7.03 -5.07
C ILE A 51 -4.19 -8.10 -4.47
N VAL A 52 -4.56 -9.37 -4.65
CA VAL A 52 -3.72 -10.51 -4.28
C VAL A 52 -2.97 -10.96 -5.51
N ILE A 53 -1.64 -11.05 -5.40
CA ILE A 53 -0.76 -11.50 -6.48
C ILE A 53 0.04 -12.70 -5.99
N ASP A 54 0.06 -13.73 -6.82
CA ASP A 54 0.95 -14.89 -6.68
C ASP A 54 2.15 -14.73 -7.62
N ALA A 55 3.34 -15.08 -7.13
CA ALA A 55 4.52 -15.22 -7.96
C ALA A 55 4.40 -16.47 -8.85
N GLU A 56 5.12 -16.45 -9.98
CA GLU A 56 5.24 -17.63 -10.84
C GLU A 56 6.03 -18.75 -10.14
N ASP A 57 5.88 -19.98 -10.63
CA ASP A 57 6.58 -21.14 -10.08
C ASP A 57 8.10 -20.93 -10.15
N GLY A 58 8.75 -21.04 -9.00
CA GLY A 58 10.20 -20.83 -8.89
C GLY A 58 10.61 -19.39 -8.60
N ASP A 59 9.66 -18.46 -8.43
CA ASP A 59 9.92 -17.06 -8.08
C ASP A 59 9.43 -16.70 -6.67
N LEU A 60 10.05 -15.67 -6.08
CA LEU A 60 9.59 -14.99 -4.87
C LEU A 60 9.50 -13.49 -5.12
N ILE A 61 8.40 -12.88 -4.71
CA ILE A 61 8.18 -11.44 -4.78
C ILE A 61 9.04 -10.77 -3.72
N THR A 62 9.86 -9.80 -4.10
CA THR A 62 10.77 -9.05 -3.20
C THR A 62 10.30 -7.64 -2.94
N SER A 63 9.66 -7.02 -3.93
CA SER A 63 9.08 -5.69 -3.82
C SER A 63 7.97 -5.51 -4.84
N TYR A 64 7.14 -4.49 -4.62
CA TYR A 64 6.12 -4.09 -5.58
C TYR A 64 6.00 -2.57 -5.63
N CYS A 65 5.78 -2.03 -6.81
CA CYS A 65 5.36 -0.64 -6.98
C CYS A 65 3.85 -0.59 -7.15
N VAL A 66 3.16 0.25 -6.38
CA VAL A 66 1.72 0.44 -6.48
C VAL A 66 1.41 1.92 -6.65
N LYS A 67 0.46 2.23 -7.54
CA LYS A 67 -0.02 3.60 -7.71
C LYS A 67 -1.53 3.67 -7.61
N ALA A 68 -2.00 4.48 -6.67
CA ALA A 68 -3.38 4.92 -6.59
C ALA A 68 -3.46 6.41 -6.94
N GLY A 69 -4.38 6.80 -7.83
CA GLY A 69 -4.55 8.20 -8.23
C GLY A 69 -3.38 8.82 -9.03
N SER A 70 -3.26 10.15 -9.01
CA SER A 70 -2.26 10.92 -9.77
C SER A 70 -1.42 11.81 -8.86
N VAL A 71 -0.16 12.04 -9.24
CA VAL A 71 0.80 12.89 -8.50
C VAL A 71 0.26 14.30 -8.26
N LYS A 72 -0.62 14.78 -9.15
CA LYS A 72 -1.30 16.07 -9.04
C LYS A 72 -2.21 16.18 -7.82
N GLN A 73 -2.66 15.05 -7.28
CA GLN A 73 -3.48 14.95 -6.08
C GLN A 73 -2.64 14.63 -4.83
N GLY A 74 -1.30 14.69 -4.94
CA GLY A 74 -0.38 14.26 -3.87
C GLY A 74 -0.29 12.74 -3.74
N LEU A 75 -0.79 11.98 -4.71
CA LEU A 75 -0.78 10.52 -4.71
C LEU A 75 0.17 10.03 -5.80
N GLY A 76 1.24 9.34 -5.43
CA GLY A 76 2.32 8.95 -6.34
C GLY A 76 2.45 7.43 -6.46
N PRO A 77 3.34 6.94 -7.32
CA PRO A 77 3.82 5.57 -7.20
C PRO A 77 4.57 5.41 -5.87
N VAL A 78 4.32 4.28 -5.22
CA VAL A 78 4.98 3.89 -3.98
C VAL A 78 5.62 2.53 -4.21
N LEU A 79 6.92 2.45 -3.98
CA LEU A 79 7.65 1.19 -3.95
C LEU A 79 7.63 0.64 -2.53
N VAL A 80 7.14 -0.59 -2.38
CA VAL A 80 7.15 -1.33 -1.12
C VAL A 80 8.12 -2.48 -1.28
N THR A 81 9.16 -2.46 -0.46
CA THR A 81 10.13 -3.56 -0.36
C THR A 81 9.72 -4.46 0.79
N LEU A 82 9.52 -5.73 0.48
CA LEU A 82 9.14 -6.74 1.46
C LEU A 82 10.35 -7.08 2.33
N GLU A 83 10.14 -7.22 3.63
CA GLU A 83 11.17 -7.71 4.56
C GLU A 83 11.67 -9.10 4.15
N LYS A 84 10.72 -9.98 3.81
CA LYS A 84 10.98 -11.35 3.38
C LYS A 84 10.33 -11.59 2.01
N PRO A 85 11.08 -12.15 1.05
CA PRO A 85 10.50 -12.55 -0.22
C PRO A 85 9.35 -13.54 -0.02
N ALA A 86 8.24 -13.35 -0.73
CA ALA A 86 7.00 -14.11 -0.54
C ALA A 86 6.45 -14.64 -1.86
N SER A 87 5.82 -15.82 -1.84
CA SER A 87 5.14 -16.39 -3.01
C SER A 87 3.80 -15.71 -3.31
N THR A 88 3.19 -15.07 -2.31
CA THR A 88 1.89 -14.39 -2.43
C THR A 88 1.96 -13.09 -1.64
N VAL A 89 1.47 -11.99 -2.22
CA VAL A 89 1.38 -10.68 -1.54
C VAL A 89 0.01 -10.07 -1.77
N THR A 90 -0.49 -9.38 -0.76
CA THR A 90 -1.67 -8.52 -0.87
C THR A 90 -1.20 -7.08 -1.07
N ILE A 91 -1.27 -6.59 -2.29
CA ILE A 91 -0.94 -5.22 -2.66
C ILE A 91 -2.06 -4.30 -2.20
N THR A 92 -1.72 -3.35 -1.32
CA THR A 92 -2.60 -2.26 -0.89
C THR A 92 -1.83 -0.95 -0.97
N TYR A 93 -2.49 0.13 -1.38
CA TYR A 93 -1.88 1.46 -1.35
C TYR A 93 -1.84 1.98 0.11
N PRO A 94 -0.72 2.51 0.63
CA PRO A 94 -0.56 2.80 2.06
C PRO A 94 -1.63 3.72 2.67
N ASN A 95 -2.18 4.64 1.87
CA ASN A 95 -3.26 5.54 2.27
C ASN A 95 -4.56 5.10 1.58
N ALA A 96 -5.04 3.88 1.86
CA ALA A 96 -6.06 3.08 1.16
C ALA A 96 -7.46 3.73 0.95
N GLU A 97 -7.51 4.96 0.45
CA GLU A 97 -8.70 5.78 0.18
C GLU A 97 -8.96 5.92 -1.33
N LYS A 98 -8.07 5.36 -2.15
CA LYS A 98 -8.17 5.37 -3.61
C LYS A 98 -7.92 3.99 -4.17
N ALA A 99 -8.66 3.69 -5.23
CA ALA A 99 -8.44 2.50 -6.01
C ALA A 99 -7.04 2.50 -6.62
N ILE A 100 -6.46 1.31 -6.66
CA ILE A 100 -5.22 1.03 -7.36
C ILE A 100 -5.51 1.21 -8.86
N SER A 101 -4.63 1.92 -9.56
CA SER A 101 -4.74 2.16 -11.00
C SER A 101 -3.81 1.26 -11.80
N HIS A 102 -2.61 1.02 -11.27
CA HIS A 102 -1.65 0.06 -11.79
C HIS A 102 -0.67 -0.33 -10.69
N TYR A 103 -0.02 -1.46 -10.91
CA TYR A 103 1.06 -1.96 -10.07
C TYR A 103 2.17 -2.56 -10.95
N ALA A 104 3.32 -2.82 -10.33
CA ALA A 104 4.41 -3.57 -10.90
C ALA A 104 5.00 -4.45 -9.80
N VAL A 105 5.39 -5.69 -10.13
CA VAL A 105 5.93 -6.66 -9.17
C VAL A 105 7.36 -6.97 -9.56
N TYR A 106 8.23 -7.05 -8.57
CA TYR A 106 9.63 -7.47 -8.74
C TYR A 106 9.81 -8.81 -8.05
N THR A 107 10.25 -9.80 -8.83
CA THR A 107 10.56 -11.13 -8.34
C THR A 107 12.07 -11.36 -8.34
N GLN A 108 12.47 -12.41 -7.63
CA GLN A 108 13.78 -13.03 -7.74
C GLN A 108 13.57 -14.54 -7.78
N ASP A 109 14.54 -15.28 -8.33
CA ASP A 109 14.52 -16.73 -8.31
C ASP A 109 14.44 -17.22 -6.84
N SER A 110 13.45 -18.07 -6.59
CA SER A 110 13.39 -18.88 -5.38
C SER A 110 14.55 -19.87 -5.41
N PRO A 111 15.29 -20.08 -4.30
CA PRO A 111 16.22 -21.20 -4.24
C PRO A 111 15.38 -22.47 -4.39
N MET A 112 15.43 -23.06 -5.59
CA MET A 112 14.77 -24.33 -5.87
C MET A 112 15.22 -25.30 -4.79
N PRO A 113 14.30 -25.93 -4.03
CA PRO A 113 14.71 -26.93 -3.05
C PRO A 113 15.52 -27.97 -3.80
N GLU A 114 16.75 -28.25 -3.33
CA GLU A 114 17.52 -29.36 -3.89
C GLU A 114 16.61 -30.58 -3.90
N PRO A 115 16.55 -31.33 -5.03
CA PRO A 115 15.68 -32.49 -5.12
C PRO A 115 15.97 -33.37 -3.92
N SER A 116 14.97 -33.54 -3.05
CA SER A 116 15.12 -34.40 -1.89
C SER A 116 15.34 -35.80 -2.43
N THR A 117 16.59 -36.28 -2.37
CA THR A 117 16.91 -37.68 -2.61
C THR A 117 16.43 -38.44 -1.37
N ASP A 118 15.12 -38.51 -1.19
CA ASP A 118 14.54 -39.44 -0.21
C ASP A 118 14.87 -40.85 -0.72
N PRO A 119 15.75 -41.62 -0.05
CA PRO A 119 16.00 -42.98 -0.44
C PRO A 119 14.69 -43.74 -0.23
N SER A 120 14.00 -44.03 -1.32
CA SER A 120 12.83 -44.88 -1.38
C SER A 120 13.10 -46.17 -0.59
N ALA A 121 12.64 -46.19 0.67
CA ALA A 121 12.65 -47.38 1.48
C ALA A 121 11.59 -48.30 0.87
N ASP A 122 12.09 -49.33 0.20
CA ASP A 122 11.39 -50.47 -0.37
C ASP A 122 10.15 -50.87 0.46
N PRO A 123 8.92 -50.82 -0.09
CA PRO A 123 7.73 -51.22 0.65
C PRO A 123 7.69 -52.74 0.77
N SER A 124 8.09 -53.25 1.93
CA SER A 124 7.78 -54.62 2.33
C SER A 124 6.27 -54.78 2.44
N VAL A 125 5.74 -55.64 1.58
CA VAL A 125 4.33 -55.99 1.36
C VAL A 125 3.66 -56.44 2.65
N SER A 126 2.44 -55.93 2.94
CA SER A 126 1.53 -56.59 3.90
C SER A 126 0.11 -56.66 3.30
N PRO A 127 -0.47 -57.87 3.13
CA PRO A 127 -1.72 -58.04 2.40
C PRO A 127 -2.96 -57.59 3.19
N SER A 128 -3.91 -57.09 2.39
CA SER A 128 -5.25 -56.61 2.73
C SER A 128 -6.15 -57.67 3.39
N PRO A 129 -7.11 -57.24 4.21
CA PRO A 129 -8.48 -57.75 4.02
C PRO A 129 -9.47 -56.63 3.73
N LEU A 130 -10.30 -56.89 2.71
CA LEU A 130 -11.47 -56.11 2.34
C LEU A 130 -12.53 -56.17 3.44
N VAL A 131 -13.04 -55.02 3.87
CA VAL A 131 -14.39 -54.93 4.45
C VAL A 131 -15.10 -53.74 3.82
N SER A 132 -16.15 -54.05 3.07
CA SER A 132 -17.06 -53.12 2.44
C SER A 132 -18.22 -52.86 3.39
N THR A 133 -18.40 -51.63 3.85
CA THR A 133 -19.65 -51.17 4.46
C THR A 133 -19.96 -49.75 4.00
N SER A 134 -20.91 -49.67 3.07
CA SER A 134 -21.69 -48.49 2.74
C SER A 134 -22.52 -48.06 3.97
N PRO A 135 -22.64 -46.75 4.23
CA PRO A 135 -23.99 -46.20 4.11
C PRO A 135 -24.04 -44.89 3.33
N SER A 136 -25.01 -44.87 2.42
CA SER A 136 -25.55 -43.68 1.78
C SER A 136 -26.31 -42.84 2.81
N ALA A 137 -25.93 -41.57 2.96
CA ALA A 137 -26.76 -40.56 3.59
C ALA A 137 -26.75 -39.31 2.72
N SER A 138 -27.88 -39.10 2.04
CA SER A 138 -28.23 -37.89 1.32
C SER A 138 -28.91 -36.92 2.28
N PRO A 139 -28.44 -35.66 2.39
CA PRO A 139 -29.30 -34.56 2.78
C PRO A 139 -29.63 -33.71 1.56
N SER A 140 -30.87 -33.87 1.10
CA SER A 140 -31.61 -32.86 0.35
C SER A 140 -31.86 -31.66 1.28
N GLY A 141 -31.47 -30.46 0.85
CA GLY A 141 -31.59 -29.26 1.68
C GLY A 141 -31.54 -27.94 0.90
N ALA A 142 -32.74 -27.48 0.52
CA ALA A 142 -33.13 -26.09 0.30
C ALA A 142 -32.43 -25.27 -0.80
N ALA A 143 -33.03 -25.32 -2.00
CA ALA A 143 -33.04 -24.20 -2.92
C ALA A 143 -33.84 -23.04 -2.28
N GLY A 144 -33.14 -22.02 -1.80
CA GLY A 144 -33.70 -20.72 -1.47
C GLY A 144 -33.54 -19.79 -2.68
N ASP A 145 -34.68 -19.43 -3.26
CA ASP A 145 -34.83 -18.54 -4.40
C ASP A 145 -35.04 -17.10 -3.90
N PRO A 146 -34.11 -16.15 -4.13
CA PRO A 146 -34.45 -14.74 -4.09
C PRO A 146 -34.85 -14.28 -5.50
N THR A 147 -36.15 -14.35 -5.76
CA THR A 147 -36.82 -13.52 -6.76
C THR A 147 -36.61 -12.05 -6.39
N ALA A 148 -35.66 -11.39 -7.06
CA ALA A 148 -35.56 -9.93 -7.08
C ALA A 148 -36.01 -9.44 -8.47
N THR A 149 -37.16 -8.79 -8.45
CA THR A 149 -37.92 -8.19 -9.54
C THR A 149 -37.09 -7.23 -10.39
N PRO A 150 -37.19 -7.25 -11.74
CA PRO A 150 -36.62 -6.22 -12.59
C PRO A 150 -37.50 -4.96 -12.52
N SER A 151 -36.94 -3.86 -12.01
CA SER A 151 -37.58 -2.54 -12.07
C SER A 151 -37.14 -1.78 -13.33
N THR A 152 -37.99 -1.92 -14.35
CA THR A 152 -38.45 -0.90 -15.31
C THR A 152 -37.47 0.19 -15.74
N ALA A 153 -37.10 0.10 -17.02
CA ALA A 153 -36.59 1.18 -17.85
C ALA A 153 -37.53 2.40 -17.86
N VAL A 154 -36.97 3.59 -17.69
CA VAL A 154 -37.59 4.83 -18.18
C VAL A 154 -36.69 5.38 -19.27
N ALA A 155 -37.10 5.14 -20.51
CA ALA A 155 -36.69 5.91 -21.66
C ALA A 155 -37.31 7.31 -21.52
N GLY A 156 -36.45 8.32 -21.43
CA GLY A 156 -36.82 9.73 -21.46
C GLY A 156 -35.87 10.46 -22.40
N ALA A 157 -36.13 10.35 -23.69
CA ALA A 157 -35.59 11.26 -24.68
C ALA A 157 -36.41 12.56 -24.64
N THR A 158 -35.76 13.69 -24.39
CA THR A 158 -36.22 15.00 -24.85
C THR A 158 -35.02 15.73 -25.44
N ASP A 159 -34.94 15.65 -26.77
CA ASP A 159 -34.37 16.71 -27.59
C ASP A 159 -35.20 17.98 -27.35
N THR A 160 -34.57 19.07 -26.90
CA THR A 160 -35.03 20.44 -27.22
C THR A 160 -33.84 21.39 -27.17
N ALA A 161 -33.73 22.11 -28.28
CA ALA A 161 -32.73 23.09 -28.61
C ALA A 161 -32.66 24.31 -27.67
N ALA A 162 -31.46 24.89 -27.66
CA ALA A 162 -31.15 26.31 -27.53
C ALA A 162 -31.50 27.04 -26.21
N GLY A 163 -30.45 27.34 -25.45
CA GLY A 163 -30.34 28.56 -24.65
C GLY A 163 -30.57 28.38 -23.15
N ASP A 164 -29.51 28.03 -22.41
CA ASP A 164 -29.11 28.66 -21.13
C ASP A 164 -27.93 27.88 -20.51
N PRO A 165 -27.01 28.54 -19.77
CA PRO A 165 -25.78 27.91 -19.27
C PRO A 165 -26.08 26.93 -18.12
N PRO A 166 -25.43 25.75 -18.07
CA PRO A 166 -25.62 24.83 -16.95
C PRO A 166 -25.03 25.42 -15.66
N VAL A 167 -25.93 25.61 -14.70
CA VAL A 167 -25.69 25.92 -13.30
C VAL A 167 -24.83 24.81 -12.67
N LEU A 168 -23.76 25.24 -12.02
CA LEU A 168 -22.77 24.44 -11.30
C LEU A 168 -23.40 23.70 -10.12
N ALA A 169 -23.58 22.38 -10.23
CA ALA A 169 -23.94 21.55 -9.10
C ALA A 169 -22.68 21.08 -8.34
N ASN A 170 -22.38 21.82 -7.27
CA ASN A 170 -21.88 21.31 -6.00
C ASN A 170 -20.52 20.59 -5.99
N THR A 171 -19.46 21.34 -6.28
CA THR A 171 -18.13 21.07 -5.72
C THR A 171 -18.14 21.34 -4.22
N GLY A 172 -18.03 20.28 -3.41
CA GLY A 172 -17.85 20.38 -1.96
C GLY A 172 -16.59 21.20 -1.61
N ALA A 173 -16.79 22.45 -1.23
CA ALA A 173 -15.79 23.30 -0.61
C ALA A 173 -15.75 22.99 0.89
N ALA A 174 -14.97 22.00 1.28
CA ALA A 174 -14.56 21.83 2.67
C ALA A 174 -13.09 21.39 2.70
N GLY A 175 -12.20 22.34 3.02
CA GLY A 175 -10.92 22.02 3.63
C GLY A 175 -9.67 22.10 2.76
N VAL A 176 -9.39 23.22 2.09
CA VAL A 176 -7.99 23.55 1.72
C VAL A 176 -7.71 25.04 1.86
N ALA A 177 -7.94 25.59 3.06
CA ALA A 177 -7.33 26.84 3.49
C ALA A 177 -6.32 26.50 4.59
N GLY A 178 -5.09 26.12 4.23
CA GLY A 178 -4.15 25.70 5.27
C GLY A 178 -2.76 25.22 4.88
N VAL A 179 -2.15 25.67 3.77
CA VAL A 179 -0.71 25.37 3.54
C VAL A 179 0.12 26.58 3.04
N SER A 180 -0.50 27.71 2.70
CA SER A 180 0.27 28.87 2.19
C SER A 180 1.05 29.67 3.24
N LEU A 181 0.96 29.34 4.54
CA LEU A 181 1.65 30.11 5.61
C LEU A 181 3.01 29.53 6.06
N ILE A 182 3.39 28.31 5.67
CA ILE A 182 4.67 27.73 6.10
C ILE A 182 5.85 28.21 5.24
N ALA A 183 5.60 28.58 3.97
CA ALA A 183 6.65 29.08 3.08
C ALA A 183 7.20 30.46 3.47
N LEU A 184 6.41 31.32 4.14
CA LEU A 184 6.86 32.64 4.60
C LEU A 184 7.64 32.59 5.92
N ALA A 185 7.55 31.51 6.69
CA ALA A 185 8.29 31.36 7.95
C ALA A 185 9.77 30.96 7.74
N LEU A 186 10.09 30.20 6.68
CA LEU A 186 11.46 29.76 6.40
C LEU A 186 12.32 30.81 5.66
N ALA A 187 11.70 31.71 4.89
CA ALA A 187 12.42 32.80 4.22
C ALA A 187 12.92 33.89 5.19
N GLY A 188 12.26 34.08 6.33
CA GLY A 188 12.62 35.11 7.31
C GLY A 188 13.85 34.76 8.17
N TRP A 189 13.97 33.51 8.62
CA TRP A 189 15.04 33.10 9.55
C TRP A 189 16.42 33.01 8.89
N GLY A 190 16.49 32.71 7.60
CA GLY A 190 17.77 32.63 6.85
C GLY A 190 18.52 33.96 6.84
N VAL A 191 17.81 35.09 6.70
CA VAL A 191 18.43 36.43 6.64
C VAL A 191 18.94 36.86 8.03
N THR A 192 18.20 36.56 9.10
CA THR A 192 18.61 36.92 10.48
C THR A 192 19.87 36.17 10.91
N LEU A 193 19.99 34.88 10.58
CA LEU A 193 21.20 34.09 10.86
C LEU A 193 22.41 34.57 10.05
N LEU A 194 22.22 35.00 8.81
CA LEU A 194 23.31 35.55 7.98
C LEU A 194 23.86 36.86 8.56
N VAL A 195 22.99 37.75 9.06
CA VAL A 195 23.39 39.03 9.68
C VAL A 195 24.09 38.81 11.03
N LEU A 196 23.61 37.87 11.85
CA LEU A 196 24.25 37.51 13.12
C LEU A 196 25.63 36.88 12.93
N ARG A 197 25.83 36.06 11.90
CA ARG A 197 27.14 35.47 11.59
C ARG A 197 28.16 36.53 11.16
N ARG A 198 27.74 37.56 10.42
CA ARG A 198 28.64 38.64 9.98
C ARG A 198 29.10 39.53 11.12
N ARG A 199 28.24 39.77 12.14
CA ARG A 199 28.60 40.56 13.33
C ARG A 199 29.57 39.87 14.29
N ARG A 200 29.73 38.55 14.24
CA ARG A 200 30.74 37.84 15.06
C ARG A 200 32.16 37.87 14.47
N MET A 201 32.32 38.32 13.22
CA MET A 201 33.62 38.38 12.53
C MET A 201 34.16 39.80 12.36
N SER A 202 33.54 40.80 12.99
CA SER A 202 34.03 42.18 13.10
C SER A 202 34.12 42.55 14.57
#